data_AF-A0A1U8N884-F1
#
_entry.id   AF-A0A1U8N884-F1
#
_cell.length_a   1.000
_cell.length_b   1.000
_cell.length_c   1.000
_cell.angle_alpha   90.00
_cell.angle_beta   90.00
_cell.angle_gamma   90.00
#
_symmetry.space_group_name_H-M   'P 1'
#
loop_
_entity.id
_entity.type
_entity.pdbx_description
1 polymer ?
#
loop_
_entity_poly.entity_id
_entity_poly.type
_entity_poly.pdbx_seq_one_letter_code
_entity_poly.pdbx_strand_id
1 'polypeptide(L)'
;MRLFKLVPDNTNFRFVRLRWIAFTFTLVLTLASLGLVGARGLNLGVDFVGGLMIEARFEQPPQLDRVRSQINALGVGEARLQQFGRPDVLSIRLPLPDSQEDGAANAVVSQVQGAVTQAYPGTTFPRTETVSGRVSDELVRDGVLAVILAIIGIALFS
;
A
#
# COMPACT_ATOMS: atom_id res chain seq x y z
N MET A 1 -35.89 -30.64 -32.04
CA MET A 1 -36.29 -29.85 -30.86
C MET A 1 -35.70 -28.45 -31.02
N ARG A 2 -36.52 -27.38 -31.06
CA ARG A 2 -36.00 -26.01 -31.20
C ARG A 2 -35.44 -25.53 -29.86
N LEU A 3 -34.16 -25.17 -29.80
CA LEU A 3 -33.54 -24.58 -28.61
C LEU A 3 -34.24 -23.25 -28.27
N PHE A 4 -34.57 -23.04 -27.00
CA PHE A 4 -35.05 -21.76 -26.49
C PHE A 4 -33.97 -20.69 -26.73
N LYS A 5 -34.26 -19.69 -27.58
CA LYS A 5 -33.39 -18.53 -27.77
C LYS A 5 -33.69 -17.50 -26.66
N LEU A 6 -32.77 -17.37 -25.70
CA LEU A 6 -32.83 -16.38 -24.62
C LEU A 6 -32.59 -14.94 -25.09
N VAL A 7 -31.95 -14.76 -26.25
CA VAL A 7 -31.66 -13.43 -26.83
C VAL A 7 -32.23 -13.39 -28.25
N PRO A 8 -33.08 -12.39 -28.58
CA PRO A 8 -33.58 -12.20 -29.94
C PRO A 8 -32.46 -11.91 -30.95
N ASP A 9 -32.57 -12.47 -32.15
CA ASP A 9 -31.58 -12.34 -33.24
C ASP A 9 -31.35 -10.88 -33.68
N ASN A 10 -32.24 -9.95 -33.32
CA ASN A 10 -32.17 -8.54 -33.69
C ASN A 10 -32.23 -7.60 -32.47
N THR A 11 -31.48 -7.93 -31.42
CA THR A 11 -31.41 -7.10 -30.21
C THR A 11 -30.60 -5.83 -30.47
N ASN A 12 -31.25 -4.66 -30.54
CA ASN A 12 -30.63 -3.37 -30.80
C ASN A 12 -30.78 -2.43 -29.60
N PHE A 13 -29.73 -2.32 -28.79
CA PHE A 13 -29.67 -1.36 -27.69
C PHE A 13 -28.99 -0.05 -28.14
N ARG A 14 -29.66 1.09 -27.91
CA ARG A 14 -29.20 2.42 -28.35
C ARG A 14 -28.17 3.03 -27.38
N PHE A 15 -27.07 2.34 -27.10
CA PHE A 15 -26.02 2.80 -26.17
C PHE A 15 -25.44 4.17 -26.53
N VAL A 16 -25.28 4.44 -27.83
CA VAL A 16 -24.72 5.71 -28.35
C VAL A 16 -25.57 6.93 -27.96
N ARG A 17 -26.88 6.75 -27.68
CA ARG A 17 -27.75 7.85 -27.26
C ARG A 17 -27.38 8.39 -25.88
N LEU A 18 -26.85 7.54 -24.99
CA LEU A 18 -26.47 7.91 -23.63
C LEU A 18 -25.02 8.41 -23.53
N ARG A 19 -24.25 8.43 -24.63
CA ARG A 19 -22.80 8.72 -24.59
C ARG A 19 -22.45 10.02 -23.88
N TRP A 20 -23.25 11.08 -24.05
CA TRP A 20 -22.97 12.37 -23.44
C TRP A 20 -23.15 12.35 -21.92
N ILE A 21 -24.21 11.67 -21.44
CA ILE A 21 -24.43 11.47 -19.99
C ILE A 21 -23.29 10.64 -19.40
N ALA A 22 -22.91 9.56 -20.08
CA ALA A 22 -21.81 8.71 -19.66
C ALA A 22 -20.47 9.47 -19.63
N PHE A 23 -20.15 10.24 -20.68
CA PHE A 23 -18.91 11.03 -20.72
C PHE A 23 -18.86 12.12 -19.66
N THR A 24 -19.96 12.85 -19.43
CA THR A 24 -20.01 13.86 -18.36
C THR A 24 -19.83 13.20 -16.99
N PHE A 25 -20.51 12.08 -16.74
CA PHE A 25 -20.39 11.35 -15.48
C PHE A 25 -18.96 10.84 -15.26
N THR A 26 -18.35 10.21 -16.26
CA THR A 26 -16.96 9.74 -16.19
C THR A 26 -16.00 10.90 -15.95
N LEU A 27 -16.15 12.02 -16.67
CA LEU A 27 -15.30 13.19 -16.51
C LEU A 27 -15.37 13.75 -15.08
N VAL A 28 -16.58 13.87 -14.53
CA VAL A 28 -16.78 14.32 -13.14
C VAL A 28 -16.11 13.38 -12.15
N LEU A 29 -16.27 12.06 -12.31
CA LEU A 29 -15.62 11.07 -11.44
C LEU A 29 -14.10 11.10 -11.56
N THR A 30 -13.56 11.27 -12.77
CA THR A 30 -12.12 11.39 -12.99
C THR A 30 -11.55 12.63 -12.29
N LEU A 31 -12.20 13.79 -12.47
CA LEU A 31 -11.78 15.03 -11.81
C LEU A 31 -11.92 14.94 -10.27
N ALA A 32 -13.00 14.34 -9.78
CA ALA A 32 -13.20 14.11 -8.35
C ALA A 32 -12.12 13.19 -7.76
N SER A 33 -11.74 12.14 -8.49
CA SER A 33 -10.65 11.23 -8.11
C SER A 33 -9.31 11.97 -8.04
N LEU A 34 -8.97 12.74 -9.07
CA LEU A 34 -7.75 13.57 -9.08
C LEU A 34 -7.74 14.59 -7.94
N GLY A 35 -8.88 15.23 -7.67
CA GLY A 35 -9.04 16.17 -6.55
C GLY A 35 -8.87 15.50 -5.18
N LEU A 36 -9.43 14.29 -5.00
CA LEU A 36 -9.25 13.51 -3.77
C LEU A 36 -7.78 13.11 -3.55
N VAL A 37 -7.09 12.70 -4.61
CA VAL A 37 -5.66 12.38 -4.56
C VAL A 37 -4.84 13.62 -4.17
N GLY A 38 -5.14 14.78 -4.76
CA GLY A 38 -4.46 16.04 -4.40
C GLY A 38 -4.73 16.51 -2.97
N ALA A 39 -5.96 16.32 -2.46
CA ALA A 39 -6.36 16.79 -1.13
C ALA A 39 -5.96 15.85 0.02
N ARG A 40 -6.01 14.53 -0.18
CA ARG A 40 -5.67 13.53 0.86
C ARG A 40 -4.30 12.89 0.68
N GLY A 41 -3.64 13.12 -0.45
CA GLY A 41 -2.42 12.41 -0.81
C GLY A 41 -2.68 10.93 -1.12
N LEU A 42 -1.60 10.22 -1.41
CA LEU A 42 -1.61 8.77 -1.62
C LEU A 42 -1.11 8.06 -0.35
N ASN A 43 -1.71 6.90 -0.04
CA ASN A 43 -1.16 5.99 0.97
C ASN A 43 0.03 5.24 0.37
N LEU A 44 1.17 5.92 0.28
CA LEU A 44 2.40 5.39 -0.30
C LEU A 44 2.98 4.25 0.56
N GLY A 45 3.55 3.24 -0.11
CA GLY A 45 4.24 2.13 0.54
C GLY A 45 5.63 2.52 1.05
N VAL A 46 6.26 1.61 1.81
CA VAL A 46 7.62 1.79 2.36
C VAL A 46 8.67 1.95 1.25
N ASP A 47 8.44 1.36 0.09
CA ASP A 47 9.33 1.49 -1.07
C ASP A 47 9.40 2.92 -1.61
N PHE A 48 8.34 3.73 -1.42
CA PHE A 48 8.22 5.09 -1.95
C PHE A 48 8.47 6.19 -0.91
N VAL A 49 8.18 5.94 0.37
CA VAL A 49 8.38 6.91 1.46
C VAL A 49 9.71 6.69 2.19
N GLY A 50 10.31 5.50 2.05
CA GLY A 50 11.35 5.02 2.95
C GLY A 50 10.74 4.60 4.29
N GLY A 51 11.27 3.53 4.88
CA GLY A 51 10.67 2.99 6.09
C GLY A 51 11.26 1.66 6.53
N LEU A 52 10.76 1.20 7.67
CA LEU A 52 11.10 -0.10 8.24
C LEU A 52 9.89 -1.01 8.10
N MET A 53 10.12 -2.23 7.60
CA MET A 53 9.14 -3.29 7.58
C MET A 53 9.65 -4.45 8.42
N ILE A 54 8.91 -4.80 9.46
CA ILE A 54 9.20 -5.92 10.35
C ILE A 54 8.05 -6.92 10.20
N GLU A 55 8.37 -8.15 9.82
CA GLU A 55 7.45 -9.27 9.90
C GLU A 55 7.63 -9.93 11.26
N ALA A 56 6.55 -9.99 12.04
CA ALA A 56 6.50 -10.65 13.34
C ALA A 56 5.53 -11.83 13.27
N ARG A 57 6.00 -13.01 13.67
CA ARG A 57 5.20 -14.23 13.78
C ARG A 57 5.03 -14.59 15.24
N PHE A 58 3.79 -14.55 15.69
CA PHE A 58 3.37 -14.84 17.05
C PHE A 58 2.99 -16.31 17.19
N GLU A 59 3.01 -16.85 18.41
CA GLU A 59 2.49 -18.21 18.66
C GLU A 59 0.97 -18.28 18.56
N GLN A 60 0.29 -17.19 18.95
CA GLN A 60 -1.15 -17.03 18.86
C GLN A 60 -1.50 -15.70 18.17
N PRO A 61 -2.62 -15.62 17.42
CA PRO A 61 -3.03 -14.38 16.77
C PRO A 61 -3.19 -13.24 17.79
N PRO A 62 -2.35 -12.20 17.77
CA PRO A 62 -2.45 -11.13 18.74
C PRO A 62 -3.56 -10.14 18.34
N GLN A 63 -4.08 -9.40 19.31
CA GLN A 63 -5.00 -8.29 19.02
C GLN A 63 -4.21 -7.11 18.41
N LEU A 64 -4.53 -6.77 17.15
CA LEU A 64 -3.82 -5.73 16.39
C LEU A 64 -3.72 -4.39 17.15
N ASP A 65 -4.82 -3.95 17.76
CA ASP A 65 -4.87 -2.66 18.47
C ASP A 65 -3.96 -2.63 19.69
N ARG A 66 -3.82 -3.75 20.41
CA ARG A 66 -2.90 -3.84 21.55
C ARG A 66 -1.46 -3.74 21.09
N VAL A 67 -1.07 -4.51 20.08
CA VAL A 67 0.29 -4.49 19.53
C VAL A 67 0.60 -3.08 18.99
N ARG A 68 -0.35 -2.45 18.29
CA ARG A 68 -0.19 -1.08 17.79
C ARG A 68 0.02 -0.08 18.93
N SER A 69 -0.79 -0.15 19.99
CA SER A 69 -0.66 0.77 21.13
C SER A 69 0.69 0.62 21.84
N GLN A 70 1.19 -0.61 21.98
CA GLN A 70 2.49 -0.89 22.58
C GLN A 70 3.64 -0.36 21.74
N ILE A 71 3.60 -0.55 20.42
CA ILE A 71 4.66 -0.05 19.53
C ILE A 71 4.64 1.47 19.47
N ASN A 72 3.45 2.10 19.39
CA ASN A 72 3.33 3.55 19.39
C ASN A 72 3.82 4.17 20.72
N ALA A 73 3.69 3.45 21.85
CA ALA A 73 4.21 3.90 23.15
C ALA A 73 5.75 3.95 23.21
N LEU A 74 6.46 3.29 22.27
CA LEU A 74 7.93 3.35 22.18
C LEU A 74 8.44 4.67 21.58
N GLY A 75 7.55 5.52 21.05
CA GLY A 75 7.92 6.80 20.45
C GLY A 75 8.61 6.68 19.09
N VAL A 76 8.50 5.53 18.42
CA VAL A 76 9.16 5.21 17.13
C VAL A 76 8.35 5.68 15.90
N GLY A 77 7.38 6.57 16.10
CA GLY A 77 6.44 7.03 15.06
C GLY A 77 5.15 6.21 14.98
N GLU A 78 4.28 6.55 14.02
CA GLU A 78 2.97 5.90 13.85
C GLU A 78 3.12 4.54 13.14
N ALA A 79 2.94 3.45 13.89
CA ALA A 79 3.07 2.10 13.37
C ALA A 79 1.81 1.65 12.60
N ARG A 80 1.98 1.30 11.33
CA ARG A 80 0.93 0.65 10.53
C ARG A 80 1.07 -0.86 10.61
N LEU A 81 0.09 -1.50 11.25
CA LEU A 81 0.04 -2.95 11.43
C LEU A 81 -0.98 -3.57 10.48
N GLN A 82 -0.59 -4.63 9.79
CA GLN A 82 -1.46 -5.41 8.90
C GLN A 82 -1.17 -6.90 9.06
N GLN A 83 -2.22 -7.73 9.02
CA GLN A 83 -2.08 -9.18 9.01
C GLN A 83 -1.51 -9.64 7.66
N PHE A 84 -0.53 -10.55 7.69
CA PHE A 84 0.19 -10.97 6.49
C PHE A 84 0.06 -12.47 6.25
N GLY A 85 -0.84 -12.85 5.33
CA GLY A 85 -1.06 -14.23 4.91
C GLY A 85 -1.79 -15.10 5.95
N ARG A 86 -1.26 -15.22 7.17
CA ARG A 86 -1.82 -16.03 8.27
C ARG A 86 -2.20 -15.18 9.48
N PRO A 87 -3.12 -15.64 10.34
CA PRO A 87 -3.60 -14.84 11.45
C PRO A 87 -2.56 -14.57 12.55
N ASP A 88 -1.55 -15.41 12.66
CA ASP A 88 -0.41 -15.33 13.57
C ASP A 88 0.75 -14.47 13.03
N VAL A 89 0.68 -14.01 11.77
CA VAL A 89 1.75 -13.25 11.12
C VAL A 89 1.30 -11.81 10.88
N LEU A 90 2.14 -10.88 11.30
CA LEU A 90 1.85 -9.45 11.33
C LEU A 90 2.99 -8.68 10.69
N SER A 91 2.64 -7.86 9.70
CA SER A 91 3.53 -6.88 9.09
C SER A 91 3.40 -5.57 9.85
N ILE A 92 4.50 -5.14 10.46
CA ILE A 92 4.65 -3.88 11.17
C ILE A 92 5.45 -2.95 10.26
N ARG A 93 4.83 -1.83 9.85
CA ARG A 93 5.48 -0.78 9.07
C ARG A 93 5.67 0.45 9.92
N LEU A 94 6.89 0.97 9.93
CA LEU A 94 7.30 2.14 10.70
C LEU A 94 7.96 3.16 9.77
N PRO A 95 7.79 4.47 10.03
CA PRO A 95 8.56 5.49 9.36
C PRO A 95 10.06 5.38 9.69
N LEU A 96 10.91 5.98 8.87
CA LEU A 96 12.32 6.17 9.20
C LEU A 96 12.45 7.09 10.42
N PRO A 97 13.37 6.82 11.36
CA PRO A 97 13.66 7.73 12.45
C PRO A 97 14.24 9.06 11.93
N ASP A 98 13.92 10.17 12.61
CA ASP A 98 14.37 11.53 12.21
C ASP A 98 15.90 11.68 12.22
N SER A 99 16.60 10.85 12.99
CA SER A 99 18.06 10.79 13.04
C SER A 99 18.62 10.15 11.76
N GLN A 100 19.36 10.94 10.97
CA GLN A 100 20.08 10.47 9.77
C GLN A 100 21.38 9.69 10.07
N GLU A 101 21.55 9.18 11.29
CA GLU A 101 22.73 8.40 11.66
C GLU A 101 22.66 7.00 11.04
N ASP A 102 23.78 6.57 10.44
CA ASP A 102 23.95 5.22 9.92
C ASP A 102 23.75 4.21 11.07
N GLY A 103 22.65 3.45 11.01
CA GLY A 103 22.28 2.44 12.02
C GLY A 103 21.10 2.79 12.93
N ALA A 104 20.58 4.02 12.88
CA ALA A 104 19.39 4.41 13.66
C ALA A 104 18.16 3.53 13.33
N ALA A 105 17.99 3.19 12.05
CA ALA A 105 16.99 2.24 11.58
C ALA A 105 17.09 0.86 12.27
N ASN A 106 18.31 0.31 12.36
CA ASN A 106 18.56 -0.97 13.01
C ASN A 106 18.33 -0.90 14.52
N ALA A 107 18.64 0.23 15.15
CA ALA A 107 18.35 0.46 16.56
C ALA A 107 16.83 0.45 16.83
N VAL A 108 16.03 1.12 15.99
CA VAL A 108 14.56 1.09 16.07
C VAL A 108 14.03 -0.32 15.87
N VAL A 109 14.54 -1.06 14.87
CA VAL A 109 14.15 -2.46 14.64
C VAL A 109 14.45 -3.31 15.88
N SER A 110 15.63 -3.18 16.47
CA SER A 110 16.02 -3.93 17.68
C SER A 110 15.15 -3.56 18.89
N GLN A 111 14.84 -2.27 19.07
CA GLN A 111 13.97 -1.79 20.14
C GLN A 111 12.55 -2.37 20.02
N VAL A 112 11.99 -2.36 18.80
CA VAL A 112 10.66 -2.91 18.53
C VAL A 112 10.64 -4.42 18.72
N GLN A 113 11.66 -5.13 18.22
CA GLN A 113 11.78 -6.58 18.45
C GLN A 113 11.86 -6.92 19.94
N GLY A 114 12.68 -6.20 20.71
CA GLY A 114 12.81 -6.42 22.15
C GLY A 114 11.50 -6.19 22.90
N ALA A 115 10.80 -5.10 22.60
CA ALA A 115 9.50 -4.80 23.22
C ALA A 115 8.43 -5.84 22.87
N VAL A 116 8.39 -6.28 21.60
CA VAL A 116 7.43 -7.30 21.14
C VAL A 116 7.75 -8.66 21.77
N THR A 117 9.02 -9.06 21.86
CA THR A 117 9.41 -10.32 22.52
C THR A 117 9.14 -10.29 24.02
N GLN A 118 9.31 -9.15 24.68
CA GLN A 118 8.98 -9.00 26.10
C GLN A 118 7.48 -9.12 26.36
N ALA A 119 6.64 -8.56 25.50
CA ALA A 119 5.19 -8.63 25.62
C ALA A 119 4.61 -9.98 25.17
N TYR A 120 5.25 -10.62 24.18
CA TYR A 120 4.80 -11.87 23.56
C TYR A 120 6.00 -12.84 23.44
N PRO A 121 6.31 -13.61 24.49
CA PRO A 121 7.36 -14.62 24.44
C PRO A 121 7.03 -15.66 23.35
N GLY A 122 8.05 -16.12 22.63
CA GLY A 122 7.90 -17.05 21.49
C GLY A 122 7.71 -16.37 20.12
N THR A 123 7.60 -15.04 20.06
CA THR A 123 7.52 -14.32 18.80
C THR A 123 8.84 -14.41 18.02
N THR A 124 8.75 -14.71 16.72
CA THR A 124 9.90 -14.77 15.80
C THR A 124 9.79 -13.67 14.75
N PHE A 125 10.93 -13.17 14.27
CA PHE A 125 10.99 -12.10 13.26
C PHE A 125 11.62 -12.64 11.97
N PRO A 126 10.86 -13.34 11.12
CA PRO A 126 11.40 -13.99 9.93
C PRO A 126 11.97 -13.01 8.89
N ARG A 127 11.50 -11.76 8.86
CA ARG A 127 11.92 -10.77 7.87
C ARG A 127 11.97 -9.39 8.49
N THR A 128 13.07 -8.69 8.28
CA THR A 128 13.19 -7.25 8.54
C THR A 128 13.80 -6.59 7.33
N GLU A 129 13.17 -5.53 6.88
CA GLU A 129 13.60 -4.76 5.72
C GLU A 129 13.67 -3.30 6.12
N THR A 130 14.81 -2.69 5.79
CA THR A 130 15.02 -1.27 5.96
C THR A 130 15.22 -0.70 4.57
N VAL A 131 14.30 0.16 4.14
CA VAL A 131 14.45 0.91 2.89
C VAL A 131 14.94 2.30 3.24
N SER A 132 16.10 2.68 2.72
CA SER A 132 16.64 4.02 2.93
C SER A 132 15.87 5.04 2.11
N GLY A 133 15.63 6.23 2.69
CA GLY A 133 14.90 7.30 2.00
C GLY A 133 15.56 7.74 0.68
N ARG A 134 16.88 7.56 0.54
CA ARG A 134 17.61 7.85 -0.70
C ARG A 134 17.22 6.92 -1.85
N VAL A 135 17.12 5.62 -1.59
CA VAL A 135 16.73 4.63 -2.61
C VAL A 135 15.25 4.80 -2.98
N SER A 136 14.41 5.18 -2.01
CA SER A 136 13.00 5.48 -2.27
C SER A 136 12.81 6.68 -3.19
N ASP A 137 13.58 7.77 -3.02
CA ASP A 137 13.46 8.95 -3.90
C ASP A 137 13.86 8.63 -5.35
N GLU A 138 14.89 7.79 -5.53
CA GLU A 138 15.31 7.31 -6.85
C GLU A 138 14.25 6.40 -7.48
N LEU A 139 13.67 5.48 -6.70
CA LEU A 139 12.60 4.59 -7.15
C LEU A 139 11.34 5.36 -7.58
N VAL A 140 10.98 6.43 -6.86
CA VAL A 140 9.85 7.32 -7.23
C VAL A 140 10.12 7.98 -8.58
N ARG A 141 11.33 8.53 -8.79
CA ARG A 141 11.70 9.20 -10.04
C ARG A 141 11.67 8.23 -11.21
N ASP A 142 12.30 7.07 -11.06
CA ASP A 142 12.36 6.04 -12.10
C ASP A 142 10.96 5.52 -12.43
N GLY A 143 10.13 5.29 -11.41
CA GLY A 143 8.73 4.88 -11.59
C GLY A 143 7.92 5.91 -12.37
N VAL A 144 8.04 7.20 -12.04
CA VAL A 144 7.35 8.29 -12.75
C VAL A 144 7.83 8.38 -14.20
N LEU A 145 9.14 8.31 -14.44
CA LEU A 145 9.71 8.32 -15.78
C LEU A 145 9.22 7.13 -16.61
N ALA A 146 9.23 5.92 -16.03
CA ALA A 146 8.76 4.72 -16.71
C ALA A 146 7.29 4.83 -17.15
N VAL A 147 6.41 5.33 -16.27
CA VAL A 147 4.99 5.53 -16.61
C VAL A 147 4.81 6.57 -17.71
N ILE A 148 5.50 7.70 -17.63
CA ILE A 148 5.41 8.77 -18.66
C ILE A 148 5.88 8.24 -20.01
N LEU A 149 7.04 7.57 -20.06
CA LEU A 149 7.58 6.99 -21.30
C LEU A 149 6.66 5.92 -21.88
N ALA A 150 6.05 5.08 -21.04
CA ALA A 150 5.07 4.08 -21.48
C ALA A 150 3.82 4.73 -22.09
N ILE A 151 3.28 5.78 -21.47
CA ILE A 151 2.12 6.53 -22.00
C ILE A 151 2.46 7.13 -23.36
N ILE A 152 3.64 7.76 -23.51
CA ILE A 152 4.09 8.32 -24.78
C ILE A 152 4.25 7.21 -25.83
N GLY A 153 4.86 6.08 -25.47
CA GLY A 153 5.05 4.95 -26.38
C GLY A 153 3.73 4.38 -26.89
N ILE A 154 2.74 4.21 -26.00
CA ILE A 154 1.39 3.77 -26.39
C ILE A 154 0.74 4.81 -27.30
N ALA A 155 0.79 6.10 -26.94
CA ALA A 155 0.18 7.18 -27.71
C ALA A 155 0.78 7.37 -29.10
N LEU A 156 2.06 7.05 -29.29
CA LEU A 156 2.72 7.06 -30.60
C LEU A 156 2.38 5.84 -31.45
N PHE A 157 2.08 4.70 -30.81
CA PHE A 157 1.71 3.46 -31.49
C PHE A 157 0.23 3.43 -31.89
N SER A 158 -0.65 3.96 -31.04
CA SER A 158 -2.12 3.97 -31.19
C SER A 158 -2.61 4.99 -32.20
#